data_AF-A0A2D4PEC1-F1
#
_entry.id   AF-A0A2D4PEC1-F1
#
_cell.length_a   1.000
_cell.length_b   1.000
_cell.length_c   1.000
_cell.angle_alpha   90.00
_cell.angle_beta   90.00
_cell.angle_gamma   90.00
#
_symmetry.space_group_name_H-M   'P 1'
#
loop_
_entity.id
_entity.type
_entity.pdbx_description
1 polymer ?
#
loop_
_entity_poly.entity_id
_entity_poly.type
_entity_poly.pdbx_seq_one_letter_code
_entity_poly.pdbx_strand_id
1 'polypeptide(L)'
;KQNLPSVPVLVEDEQVYYIYTDIMTYFTMLVGIYFPSVTGIMAGSNRSGDLRDAQKSIPTGTILAISTTSFIYLSCIILFGACIEGVVLRDKFGQAVNGNLVIGTLAWPSPWVIVIGSFFSTCGAGLQSLTGAPRLLQAIARDGIVPFLQVFGHGKANGEPTWALLLTAFICEIGILIASLDSVAPILSMFFLMCYLFVNLACAVQTLLRTPNWRPRFKYYHWTLSFLGMSLCLALMFICSWYYALVAMLIAGCIYKYIEYR
;
A
#
# COMPACT_ATOMS: atom_id res chain seq x y z
N LYS A 1 -25.45 70.21 11.87
CA LYS A 1 -24.71 69.27 10.99
C LYS A 1 -24.78 67.89 11.65
N GLN A 2 -25.86 67.10 11.66
CA GLN A 2 -26.73 66.61 10.58
C GLN A 2 -25.98 66.22 9.30
N ASN A 3 -26.03 64.92 9.01
CA ASN A 3 -25.89 64.25 7.72
C ASN A 3 -24.47 64.07 7.14
N LEU A 4 -23.74 63.10 7.67
CA LEU A 4 -22.77 62.33 6.90
C LEU A 4 -23.31 60.90 6.78
N PRO A 5 -23.49 60.34 5.58
CA PRO A 5 -23.91 58.95 5.42
C PRO A 5 -22.79 58.05 5.97
N SER A 6 -23.14 57.16 6.90
CA SER A 6 -22.26 56.04 7.26
C SER A 6 -22.01 55.24 5.99
N VAL A 7 -20.77 55.26 5.51
CA VAL A 7 -20.33 54.39 4.41
C VAL A 7 -20.72 52.97 4.80
N PRO A 8 -21.51 52.25 3.99
CA PRO A 8 -21.73 50.84 4.26
C PRO A 8 -20.36 50.19 4.25
N VAL A 9 -19.97 49.58 5.36
CA VAL A 9 -18.85 48.64 5.37
C VAL A 9 -19.18 47.66 4.27
N LEU A 10 -18.41 47.68 3.19
CA LEU A 10 -18.41 46.60 2.23
C LEU A 10 -18.09 45.38 3.08
N VAL A 11 -19.11 44.58 3.37
CA VAL A 11 -18.92 43.18 3.68
C VAL A 11 -18.37 42.64 2.37
N GLU A 12 -17.05 42.80 2.17
CA GLU A 12 -16.32 41.74 1.52
C GLU A 12 -16.75 40.52 2.31
N ASP A 13 -17.48 39.63 1.65
CA ASP A 13 -17.48 38.23 2.05
C ASP A 13 -15.99 37.91 2.17
N GLU A 14 -15.44 38.05 3.38
CA GLU A 14 -14.34 37.22 3.80
C GLU A 14 -14.88 35.84 3.50
N GLN A 15 -14.50 35.30 2.35
CA GLN A 15 -14.54 33.87 2.10
C GLN A 15 -13.64 33.32 3.19
N VAL A 16 -14.21 33.13 4.38
CA VAL A 16 -13.64 32.33 5.43
C VAL A 16 -13.53 30.98 4.74
N TYR A 17 -12.32 30.65 4.28
CA TYR A 17 -11.99 29.37 3.71
C TYR A 17 -12.15 28.34 4.84
N TYR A 18 -13.40 27.97 5.13
CA TYR A 18 -13.70 26.82 5.95
C TYR A 18 -13.19 25.62 5.16
N ILE A 19 -12.02 25.13 5.55
CA ILE A 19 -11.47 23.89 5.01
C ILE A 19 -12.44 22.80 5.43
N TYR A 20 -13.27 22.38 4.49
CA TYR A 20 -14.22 21.30 4.71
C TYR A 20 -13.41 20.01 4.81
N THR A 21 -13.44 19.37 5.98
CA THR A 21 -12.87 18.03 6.12
C THR A 21 -13.95 17.06 5.66
N ASP A 22 -13.77 16.45 4.49
CA ASP A 22 -14.78 15.57 3.87
C ASP A 22 -15.10 14.31 4.71
N ILE A 23 -14.20 13.93 5.61
CA ILE A 23 -14.30 12.74 6.44
C ILE A 23 -13.87 13.00 7.88
N MET A 24 -14.53 12.38 8.84
CA MET A 24 -14.07 12.34 10.23
C MET A 24 -12.79 11.52 10.32
N THR A 25 -11.68 12.17 10.70
CA THR A 25 -10.36 11.52 10.78
C THR A 25 -10.02 11.12 12.21
N TYR A 26 -9.39 9.96 12.34
CA TYR A 26 -8.84 9.44 13.58
C TYR A 26 -7.53 8.70 13.29
N PHE A 27 -6.68 8.55 14.31
CA PHE A 27 -5.32 8.02 14.14
C PHE A 27 -5.27 6.68 13.40
N THR A 28 -6.19 5.76 13.72
CA THR A 28 -6.18 4.42 13.12
C THR A 28 -6.61 4.41 11.66
N MET A 29 -7.48 5.34 11.23
CA MET A 29 -7.80 5.56 9.82
C MET A 29 -6.58 6.04 9.05
N LEU A 30 -5.84 7.01 9.59
CA LEU A 30 -4.64 7.55 8.95
C LEU A 30 -3.54 6.50 8.79
N VAL A 31 -3.38 5.60 9.78
CA VAL A 31 -2.49 4.44 9.67
C VAL A 31 -2.89 3.55 8.48
N GLY A 32 -4.19 3.24 8.33
CA GLY A 32 -4.69 2.43 7.22
C GLY A 32 -4.58 3.10 5.85
N ILE A 33 -4.66 4.42 5.78
CA ILE A 33 -4.45 5.19 4.54
C ILE A 33 -2.96 5.29 4.19
N TYR A 34 -2.09 5.43 5.19
CA TYR A 34 -0.65 5.56 4.99
C TYR A 34 0.03 4.23 4.65
N PHE A 35 -0.44 3.11 5.22
CA PHE A 35 0.23 1.81 5.11
C PHE A 35 0.55 1.34 3.68
N PRO A 36 -0.30 1.52 2.65
CA PRO A 36 0.03 1.15 1.28
C PRO A 36 1.34 1.77 0.76
N SER A 37 1.74 2.94 1.28
CA SER A 37 3.01 3.60 0.90
C SER A 37 4.26 2.79 1.25
N VAL A 38 4.22 1.98 2.32
CA VAL A 38 5.35 1.16 2.77
C VAL A 38 5.25 -0.30 2.29
N THR A 39 4.27 -0.62 1.45
CA THR A 39 4.12 -1.95 0.86
C THR A 39 5.04 -2.14 -0.34
N GLY A 40 5.00 -3.31 -0.97
CA GLY A 40 5.76 -3.59 -2.20
C GLY A 40 7.18 -4.12 -1.98
N ILE A 41 7.57 -4.44 -0.74
CA ILE A 41 8.90 -5.01 -0.41
C ILE A 41 9.21 -6.32 -1.15
N MET A 42 8.18 -7.04 -1.61
CA MET A 42 8.31 -8.29 -2.37
C MET A 42 8.59 -8.07 -3.88
N ALA A 43 8.59 -6.84 -4.36
CA ALA A 43 8.87 -6.56 -5.77
C ALA A 43 10.27 -7.05 -6.20
N GLY A 44 11.25 -6.99 -5.30
CA GLY A 44 12.61 -7.47 -5.56
C GLY A 44 12.70 -8.99 -5.78
N SER A 45 11.91 -9.77 -5.04
CA SER A 45 11.89 -11.24 -5.19
C SER A 45 11.17 -11.71 -6.46
N ASN A 46 10.27 -10.90 -7.02
CA ASN A 46 9.50 -11.27 -8.22
C ASN A 46 10.37 -11.45 -9.48
N ARG A 47 11.65 -11.02 -9.45
CA ARG A 47 12.63 -11.21 -10.53
C ARG A 47 13.82 -12.08 -10.09
N SER A 48 13.64 -12.94 -9.10
CA SER A 48 14.72 -13.78 -8.57
C SER A 48 15.38 -14.68 -9.61
N GLY A 49 14.63 -15.11 -10.64
CA GLY A 49 15.13 -15.96 -11.74
C GLY A 49 16.09 -15.25 -12.70
N ASP A 50 16.06 -13.93 -12.77
CA ASP A 50 16.89 -13.12 -13.68
C ASP A 50 18.15 -12.57 -12.99
N LEU A 51 18.30 -12.79 -11.69
CA LEU A 51 19.42 -12.29 -10.91
C LEU A 51 20.64 -13.22 -11.02
N ARG A 52 21.81 -12.65 -11.30
CA ARG A 52 23.10 -13.39 -11.30
C ARG A 52 23.36 -14.10 -9.96
N ASP A 53 23.02 -13.44 -8.84
CA ASP A 53 23.10 -14.02 -7.50
C ASP A 53 21.91 -13.53 -6.66
N ALA A 54 20.82 -14.30 -6.69
CA ALA A 54 19.60 -14.01 -5.95
C ALA A 54 19.81 -14.04 -4.42
N GLN A 55 20.69 -14.91 -3.91
CA GLN A 55 20.87 -15.08 -2.46
C GLN A 55 21.48 -13.85 -1.80
N LYS A 56 22.38 -13.14 -2.49
CA LYS A 56 22.97 -11.90 -1.99
C LYS A 56 22.17 -10.66 -2.40
N SER A 57 21.70 -10.59 -3.64
CA SER A 57 21.07 -9.36 -4.18
C SER A 57 19.70 -9.07 -3.58
N ILE A 58 18.86 -10.08 -3.31
CA ILE A 58 17.53 -9.88 -2.71
C ILE A 58 17.61 -9.23 -1.32
N PRO A 59 18.33 -9.78 -0.33
CA PRO A 59 18.36 -9.20 1.01
C PRO A 59 19.00 -7.81 1.03
N THR A 60 20.12 -7.62 0.31
CA THR A 60 20.82 -6.33 0.25
C THR A 60 19.99 -5.25 -0.44
N GLY A 61 19.40 -5.56 -1.60
CA GLY A 61 18.54 -4.63 -2.33
C GLY A 61 17.29 -4.24 -1.54
N THR A 62 16.63 -5.22 -0.90
CA THR A 62 15.39 -4.97 -0.15
C THR A 62 15.64 -4.10 1.09
N ILE A 63 16.68 -4.39 1.89
CA ILE A 63 16.99 -3.61 3.09
C ILE A 63 17.41 -2.17 2.73
N LEU A 64 18.22 -2.00 1.69
CA LEU A 64 18.63 -0.68 1.21
C LEU A 64 17.42 0.12 0.71
N ALA A 65 16.54 -0.50 -0.09
CA ALA A 65 15.34 0.17 -0.60
C ALA A 65 14.39 0.62 0.55
N ILE A 66 14.18 -0.23 1.56
CA ILE A 66 13.38 0.13 2.74
C ILE A 66 14.03 1.29 3.51
N SER A 67 15.35 1.25 3.68
CA SER A 67 16.08 2.31 4.38
C SER A 67 15.99 3.65 3.65
N THR A 68 16.15 3.64 2.32
CA THR A 68 16.06 4.85 1.49
C THR A 68 14.65 5.43 1.49
N THR A 69 13.62 4.61 1.29
CA THR A 69 12.22 5.07 1.29
C THR A 69 11.80 5.59 2.66
N SER A 70 12.19 4.92 3.74
CA SER A 70 11.92 5.37 5.11
C SER A 70 12.58 6.71 5.41
N PHE A 71 13.83 6.89 4.98
CA PHE A 71 14.54 8.17 5.12
C PHE A 71 13.81 9.29 4.38
N ILE A 72 13.43 9.06 3.11
CA ILE A 72 12.70 10.05 2.31
C ILE A 72 11.36 10.40 2.98
N TYR A 73 10.58 9.41 3.42
CA TYR A 73 9.30 9.67 4.07
C TYR A 73 9.44 10.48 5.36
N LEU A 74 10.37 10.11 6.24
CA LEU A 74 10.60 10.84 7.50
C LEU A 74 11.11 12.26 7.25
N SER A 75 12.02 12.45 6.28
CA SER A 75 12.48 13.78 5.88
C SER A 75 11.34 14.64 5.33
N CYS A 76 10.50 14.09 4.45
CA CYS A 76 9.35 14.80 3.89
C CYS A 76 8.34 15.22 4.98
N ILE A 77 8.06 14.36 5.96
CA ILE A 77 7.16 14.71 7.08
C ILE A 77 7.66 15.95 7.83
N ILE A 78 8.96 15.99 8.15
CA ILE A 78 9.57 17.13 8.86
C ILE A 78 9.55 18.39 7.98
N LEU A 79 9.93 18.27 6.70
CA LEU A 79 9.97 19.40 5.77
C LEU A 79 8.58 19.99 5.50
N PHE A 80 7.56 19.15 5.29
CA PHE A 80 6.19 19.62 5.09
C PHE A 80 5.65 20.34 6.33
N GLY A 81 5.92 19.81 7.52
CA GLY A 81 5.53 20.46 8.78
C GLY A 81 6.25 21.79 9.05
N ALA A 82 7.46 21.97 8.53
CA ALA A 82 8.25 23.19 8.71
C ALA A 82 7.99 24.26 7.65
N CYS A 83 7.62 23.86 6.42
CA CYS A 83 7.54 24.77 5.27
C CYS A 83 6.12 25.13 4.84
N ILE A 84 5.10 24.36 5.23
CA ILE A 84 3.71 24.54 4.77
C ILE A 84 2.84 24.96 5.95
N GLU A 85 2.02 25.98 5.75
CA GLU A 85 1.08 26.43 6.77
C GLU A 85 0.02 25.36 7.08
N GLY A 86 -0.29 25.17 8.35
CA GLY A 86 -1.14 24.07 8.81
C GLY A 86 -2.56 24.07 8.24
N VAL A 87 -3.08 25.24 7.84
CA VAL A 87 -4.39 25.34 7.16
C VAL A 87 -4.32 24.76 5.75
N VAL A 88 -3.28 25.10 4.98
CA VAL A 88 -3.08 24.58 3.62
C VAL A 88 -2.84 23.06 3.64
N LEU A 89 -2.12 22.55 4.64
CA LEU A 89 -1.84 21.11 4.75
C LEU A 89 -3.09 20.26 5.04
N ARG A 90 -4.13 20.86 5.62
CA ARG A 90 -5.40 20.18 5.93
C ARG A 90 -6.39 20.18 4.76
N ASP A 91 -6.10 20.93 3.72
CA ASP A 91 -6.91 21.00 2.51
C ASP A 91 -6.44 19.98 1.47
N LYS A 92 -7.18 18.86 1.37
CA LYS A 92 -6.86 17.74 0.48
C LYS A 92 -6.85 18.15 -1.00
N PHE A 93 -7.76 19.03 -1.42
CA PHE A 93 -7.95 19.40 -2.82
C PHE A 93 -7.25 20.71 -3.19
N GLY A 94 -6.64 21.39 -2.22
CA GLY A 94 -5.87 22.61 -2.45
C GLY A 94 -6.74 23.78 -2.92
N GLN A 95 -7.99 23.87 -2.46
CA GLN A 95 -8.86 25.01 -2.70
C GLN A 95 -8.23 26.32 -2.18
N ALA A 96 -7.54 26.27 -1.05
CA ALA A 96 -6.77 27.38 -0.49
C ALA A 96 -5.59 27.84 -1.36
N VAL A 97 -5.16 27.01 -2.32
CA VAL A 97 -4.04 27.29 -3.24
C VAL A 97 -4.49 27.28 -4.71
N ASN A 98 -5.72 27.76 -4.98
CA ASN A 98 -6.30 27.86 -6.32
C ASN A 98 -6.39 26.53 -7.08
N GLY A 99 -6.64 25.43 -6.38
CA GLY A 99 -6.75 24.09 -6.96
C GLY A 99 -5.41 23.45 -7.35
N ASN A 100 -4.29 24.02 -6.93
CA ASN A 100 -2.98 23.39 -7.08
C ASN A 100 -2.80 22.28 -6.03
N LEU A 101 -1.99 21.27 -6.37
CA LEU A 101 -1.54 20.30 -5.37
C LEU A 101 -0.70 21.01 -4.30
N VAL A 102 -1.03 20.83 -3.02
CA VAL A 102 -0.30 21.42 -1.88
C VAL A 102 1.19 21.08 -1.90
N ILE A 103 1.55 19.87 -2.31
CA ILE A 103 2.96 19.45 -2.45
C ILE A 103 3.60 20.09 -3.70
N GLY A 104 2.80 20.36 -4.74
CA GLY A 104 3.25 21.00 -5.97
C GLY A 104 3.64 22.46 -5.76
N THR A 105 3.01 23.19 -4.84
CA THR A 105 3.37 24.59 -4.57
C THR A 105 4.76 24.75 -3.95
N LEU A 106 5.29 23.71 -3.31
CA LEU A 106 6.65 23.67 -2.78
C LEU A 106 7.70 23.28 -3.84
N ALA A 107 7.26 22.73 -4.98
CA ALA A 107 8.16 22.18 -5.97
C ALA A 107 8.80 23.25 -6.86
N TRP A 108 10.13 23.22 -6.95
CA TRP A 108 10.90 23.97 -7.94
C TRP A 108 11.25 23.04 -9.12
N PRO A 109 11.15 23.48 -10.40
CA PRO A 109 10.88 24.83 -10.89
C PRO A 109 9.41 25.21 -11.06
N SER A 110 8.49 24.24 -11.09
CA SER A 110 7.05 24.50 -11.29
C SER A 110 6.19 23.40 -10.64
N PRO A 111 4.99 23.72 -10.13
CA PRO A 111 4.05 22.72 -9.58
C PRO A 111 3.69 21.58 -10.55
N TRP A 112 3.71 21.87 -11.85
CA TRP A 112 3.40 20.90 -12.91
C TRP A 112 4.37 19.72 -12.95
N VAL A 113 5.59 19.87 -12.45
CA VAL A 113 6.56 18.77 -12.37
C VAL A 113 6.03 17.64 -11.49
N ILE A 114 5.43 17.99 -10.35
CA ILE A 114 4.82 17.01 -9.44
C ILE A 114 3.54 16.43 -10.04
N VAL A 115 2.70 17.25 -10.66
CA VAL A 115 1.45 16.79 -11.29
C VAL A 115 1.74 15.75 -12.38
N ILE A 116 2.62 16.09 -13.34
CA ILE A 116 2.96 15.21 -14.46
C ILE A 116 3.76 13.99 -13.97
N GLY A 117 4.71 14.20 -13.06
CA GLY A 117 5.54 13.12 -12.51
C GLY A 117 4.71 12.09 -11.74
N SER A 118 3.81 12.54 -10.87
CA SER A 118 2.93 11.66 -10.10
C SER A 118 1.92 10.92 -10.98
N PHE A 119 1.42 11.55 -12.05
CA PHE A 119 0.55 10.90 -13.03
C PHE A 119 1.24 9.69 -13.68
N PHE A 120 2.41 9.89 -14.31
CA PHE A 120 3.14 8.80 -14.96
C PHE A 120 3.63 7.75 -13.95
N SER A 121 4.04 8.17 -12.75
CA SER A 121 4.42 7.25 -11.68
C SER A 121 3.26 6.33 -11.27
N THR A 122 2.06 6.90 -11.10
CA THR A 122 0.85 6.14 -10.72
C THR A 122 0.42 5.19 -11.84
N CYS A 123 0.42 5.64 -13.10
CA CYS A 123 0.14 4.77 -14.25
C CYS A 123 1.14 3.61 -14.34
N GLY A 124 2.43 3.87 -14.13
CA GLY A 124 3.47 2.85 -14.12
C GLY A 124 3.26 1.81 -13.01
N ALA A 125 2.97 2.25 -11.78
CA ALA A 125 2.67 1.36 -10.66
C ALA A 125 1.40 0.51 -10.89
N GLY A 126 0.37 1.11 -11.49
CA GLY A 126 -0.85 0.41 -11.91
C GLY A 126 -0.57 -0.69 -12.93
N LEU A 127 0.18 -0.38 -13.99
CA LEU A 127 0.56 -1.36 -15.03
C LEU A 127 1.44 -2.49 -14.48
N GLN A 128 2.36 -2.17 -13.57
CA GLN A 128 3.17 -3.18 -12.89
C GLN A 128 2.30 -4.15 -12.08
N SER A 129 1.32 -3.63 -11.33
CA SER A 129 0.42 -4.45 -10.53
C SER A 129 -0.51 -5.29 -11.41
N LEU A 130 -1.04 -4.71 -12.49
CA LEU A 130 -1.92 -5.38 -13.45
C LEU A 130 -1.22 -6.53 -14.20
N THR A 131 0.08 -6.41 -14.45
CA THR A 131 0.86 -7.48 -15.10
C THR A 131 1.43 -8.49 -14.09
N GLY A 132 1.72 -8.07 -12.86
CA GLY A 132 2.27 -8.91 -11.81
C GLY A 132 1.25 -9.88 -11.19
N ALA A 133 0.07 -9.39 -10.82
CA ALA A 133 -0.94 -10.21 -10.14
C ALA A 133 -1.42 -11.44 -10.96
N PRO A 134 -1.72 -11.32 -12.26
CA PRO A 134 -2.10 -12.48 -13.08
C PRO A 134 -1.00 -13.53 -13.18
N ARG A 135 0.28 -13.13 -13.22
CA ARG A 135 1.41 -14.06 -13.28
C ARG A 135 1.57 -14.84 -11.98
N LEU A 136 1.37 -14.18 -10.83
CA LEU A 136 1.36 -14.86 -9.53
C LEU A 136 0.22 -15.88 -9.45
N LEU A 137 -0.99 -15.50 -9.86
CA LEU A 137 -2.13 -16.41 -9.87
C LEU A 137 -1.93 -17.59 -10.83
N GLN A 138 -1.35 -17.35 -12.01
CA GLN A 138 -1.02 -18.41 -12.97
C GLN A 138 0.02 -19.39 -12.40
N ALA A 139 1.02 -18.90 -11.67
CA ALA A 139 2.01 -19.76 -11.02
C ALA A 139 1.33 -20.68 -9.97
N ILE A 140 0.50 -20.11 -9.09
CA ILE A 140 -0.26 -20.87 -8.09
C ILE A 140 -1.16 -21.93 -8.76
N ALA A 141 -1.81 -21.58 -9.86
CA ALA A 141 -2.67 -22.50 -10.61
C ALA A 141 -1.90 -23.66 -11.27
N ARG A 142 -0.66 -23.40 -11.71
CA ARG A 142 0.22 -24.43 -12.31
C ARG A 142 0.82 -25.39 -11.28
N ASP A 143 1.00 -24.94 -10.04
CA ASP A 143 1.46 -25.80 -8.95
C ASP A 143 0.41 -26.86 -8.57
N GLY A 144 -0.84 -26.71 -9.01
CA GLY A 144 -1.89 -27.72 -8.82
C GLY A 144 -2.38 -27.88 -7.39
N ILE A 145 -1.94 -27.01 -6.47
CA ILE A 145 -2.27 -27.03 -5.03
C ILE A 145 -3.78 -26.87 -4.81
N VAL A 146 -4.44 -26.08 -5.66
CA VAL A 146 -5.87 -25.75 -5.53
C VAL A 146 -6.59 -26.12 -6.83
N PRO A 147 -7.33 -27.26 -6.88
CA PRO A 147 -7.91 -27.80 -8.11
C PRO A 147 -8.84 -26.83 -8.85
N PHE A 148 -9.65 -26.05 -8.13
CA PHE A 148 -10.57 -25.09 -8.74
C PHE A 148 -9.85 -23.89 -9.40
N LEU A 149 -8.59 -23.61 -9.03
CA LEU A 149 -7.80 -22.54 -9.63
C LEU A 149 -7.08 -22.98 -10.92
N GLN A 150 -7.07 -24.27 -11.26
CA GLN A 150 -6.34 -24.79 -12.43
C GLN A 150 -6.75 -24.14 -13.76
N VAL A 151 -8.00 -23.67 -13.87
CA VAL A 151 -8.49 -22.92 -15.05
C VAL A 151 -7.64 -21.67 -15.32
N PHE A 152 -7.13 -21.01 -14.28
CA PHE A 152 -6.28 -19.83 -14.40
C PHE A 152 -4.82 -20.14 -14.80
N GLY A 153 -4.44 -21.43 -14.83
CA GLY A 153 -3.12 -21.88 -15.27
C GLY A 153 -2.91 -21.83 -16.79
N HIS A 154 -4.01 -21.70 -17.55
CA HIS A 154 -3.96 -21.60 -19.02
C HIS A 154 -3.18 -20.37 -19.47
N GLY A 155 -2.18 -20.57 -20.31
CA GLY A 155 -1.37 -19.50 -20.91
C GLY A 155 -1.40 -19.59 -22.43
N LYS A 156 -1.31 -18.44 -23.11
CA LYS A 156 -1.03 -18.40 -24.55
C LYS A 156 0.37 -18.94 -24.84
N ALA A 157 0.71 -19.13 -26.12
CA ALA A 157 2.05 -19.55 -26.57
C ALA A 157 3.19 -18.68 -26.00
N ASN A 158 2.92 -17.41 -25.70
CA ASN A 158 3.89 -16.45 -25.16
C ASN A 158 3.99 -16.50 -23.62
N GLY A 159 3.29 -17.44 -22.96
CA GLY A 159 3.25 -17.57 -21.50
C GLY A 159 2.27 -16.63 -20.79
N GLU A 160 1.60 -15.72 -21.51
CA GLU A 160 0.68 -14.74 -20.90
C GLU A 160 -0.62 -15.38 -20.37
N PRO A 161 -1.02 -15.07 -19.12
CA PRO A 161 -2.23 -15.62 -18.52
C PRO A 161 -3.49 -14.85 -18.93
N THR A 162 -4.34 -15.45 -19.76
CA THR A 162 -5.58 -14.81 -20.22
C THR A 162 -6.65 -14.76 -19.14
N TRP A 163 -7.01 -15.91 -18.56
CA TRP A 163 -8.08 -16.00 -17.57
C TRP A 163 -7.73 -15.32 -16.25
N ALA A 164 -6.46 -15.40 -15.82
CA ALA A 164 -6.01 -14.71 -14.61
C ALA A 164 -6.01 -13.18 -14.79
N LEU A 165 -5.71 -12.70 -16.01
CA LEU A 165 -5.80 -11.27 -16.33
C LEU A 165 -7.24 -10.79 -16.32
N LEU A 166 -8.18 -11.56 -16.90
CA LEU A 166 -9.61 -11.24 -16.84
C LEU A 166 -10.13 -11.18 -15.40
N LEU A 167 -9.75 -12.14 -14.55
CA LEU A 167 -10.13 -12.11 -13.13
C LEU A 167 -9.56 -10.88 -12.42
N THR A 168 -8.29 -10.56 -12.69
CA THR A 168 -7.64 -9.37 -12.10
C THR A 168 -8.34 -8.09 -12.53
N ALA A 169 -8.66 -7.95 -13.82
CA ALA A 169 -9.40 -6.82 -14.35
C ALA A 169 -10.79 -6.69 -13.70
N PHE A 170 -11.50 -7.81 -13.52
CA PHE A 170 -12.81 -7.82 -12.85
C PHE A 170 -12.71 -7.38 -11.38
N ILE A 171 -11.72 -7.86 -10.63
CA ILE A 171 -11.50 -7.44 -9.23
C ILE A 171 -11.11 -5.95 -9.16
N CYS A 172 -10.25 -5.49 -10.08
CA CYS A 172 -9.90 -4.07 -10.17
C CYS A 172 -11.12 -3.19 -10.46
N GLU A 173 -12.03 -3.62 -11.34
CA GLU A 173 -13.26 -2.89 -11.66
C GLU A 173 -14.14 -2.70 -10.42
N ILE A 174 -14.29 -3.73 -9.58
CA ILE A 174 -15.01 -3.61 -8.30
C ILE A 174 -14.38 -2.52 -7.42
N GLY A 175 -13.05 -2.45 -7.37
CA GLY A 175 -12.34 -1.40 -6.64
C GLY A 175 -12.56 0.00 -7.22
N ILE A 176 -12.63 0.14 -8.55
CA ILE A 176 -12.89 1.41 -9.23
C ILE A 176 -14.32 1.90 -8.93
N LEU A 177 -15.31 1.00 -8.92
CA LEU A 177 -16.71 1.32 -8.64
C LEU A 177 -16.95 1.88 -7.23
N ILE A 178 -16.07 1.63 -6.26
CA ILE A 178 -16.14 2.23 -4.92
C ILE A 178 -15.91 3.75 -4.98
N ALA A 179 -15.21 4.25 -6.00
CA ALA A 179 -14.99 5.67 -6.29
C ALA A 179 -14.38 6.52 -5.15
N SER A 180 -13.79 5.88 -4.12
CA SER A 180 -13.14 6.55 -2.98
C SER A 180 -11.82 5.85 -2.61
N LEU A 181 -10.70 6.52 -2.83
CA LEU A 181 -9.37 6.01 -2.47
C LEU A 181 -9.22 5.77 -0.96
N ASP A 182 -9.79 6.66 -0.15
CA ASP A 182 -9.69 6.61 1.31
C ASP A 182 -10.40 5.37 1.88
N SER A 183 -11.42 4.85 1.17
CA SER A 183 -12.13 3.62 1.54
C SER A 183 -11.41 2.35 1.06
N VAL A 184 -10.73 2.42 -0.08
CA VAL A 184 -10.03 1.28 -0.68
C VAL A 184 -8.68 1.02 -0.01
N ALA A 185 -7.96 2.06 0.44
CA ALA A 185 -6.63 1.93 1.04
C ALA A 185 -6.59 1.04 2.30
N PRO A 186 -7.52 1.14 3.28
CA PRO A 186 -7.57 0.24 4.42
C PRO A 186 -7.81 -1.23 4.04
N ILE A 187 -8.61 -1.49 2.99
CA ILE A 187 -8.89 -2.85 2.51
C ILE A 187 -7.60 -3.50 1.98
N LEU A 188 -6.87 -2.77 1.11
CA LEU A 188 -5.57 -3.22 0.60
C LEU A 188 -4.57 -3.47 1.74
N SER A 189 -4.53 -2.57 2.73
CA SER A 189 -3.64 -2.70 3.88
C SER A 189 -3.88 -3.99 4.67
N MET A 190 -5.14 -4.43 4.80
CA MET A 190 -5.47 -5.71 5.45
C MET A 190 -4.85 -6.89 4.71
N PHE A 191 -4.97 -6.94 3.39
CA PHE A 191 -4.40 -8.04 2.59
C PHE A 191 -2.88 -8.08 2.66
N PHE A 192 -2.21 -6.92 2.60
CA PHE A 192 -0.75 -6.86 2.73
C PHE A 192 -0.27 -7.20 4.15
N LEU A 193 -0.91 -6.68 5.19
CA LEU A 193 -0.59 -7.02 6.59
C LEU A 193 -0.76 -8.52 6.85
N MET A 194 -1.81 -9.13 6.31
CA MET A 194 -2.05 -10.57 6.43
C MET A 194 -0.95 -11.38 5.74
N CYS A 195 -0.51 -10.97 4.55
CA CYS A 195 0.62 -11.61 3.87
C CYS A 195 1.90 -11.53 4.72
N TYR A 196 2.22 -10.35 5.26
CA TYR A 196 3.40 -10.15 6.11
C TYR A 196 3.29 -10.90 7.44
N LEU A 197 2.08 -11.02 8.00
CA LEU A 197 1.80 -11.82 9.20
C LEU A 197 2.18 -13.28 8.96
N PHE A 198 1.67 -13.90 7.89
CA PHE A 198 1.92 -15.32 7.62
C PHE A 198 3.37 -15.60 7.23
N VAL A 199 4.03 -14.71 6.50
CA VAL A 199 5.47 -14.86 6.20
C VAL A 199 6.29 -14.84 7.48
N ASN A 200 6.04 -13.89 8.38
CA ASN A 200 6.75 -13.81 9.66
C ASN A 200 6.44 -15.00 10.58
N LEU A 201 5.17 -15.40 10.68
CA LEU A 201 4.74 -16.56 11.43
C LEU A 201 5.43 -17.84 10.92
N ALA A 202 5.40 -18.08 9.61
CA ALA A 202 6.02 -19.26 9.01
C ALA A 202 7.53 -19.31 9.29
N CYS A 203 8.24 -18.19 9.14
CA CYS A 203 9.67 -18.12 9.44
C CYS A 203 9.98 -18.42 10.92
N ALA A 204 9.19 -17.87 11.85
CA ALA A 204 9.38 -18.09 13.28
C ALA A 204 9.09 -19.56 13.66
N VAL A 205 7.96 -20.11 13.20
CA VAL A 205 7.53 -21.47 13.50
C VAL A 205 8.50 -22.50 12.91
N GLN A 206 8.96 -22.32 11.67
CA GLN A 206 9.88 -23.27 11.04
C GLN A 206 11.22 -23.35 11.77
N THR A 207 11.72 -22.22 12.29
CA THR A 207 12.92 -22.17 13.13
C THR A 207 12.70 -22.84 14.49
N LEU A 208 11.58 -22.54 15.16
CA LEU A 208 11.27 -23.09 16.48
C LEU A 208 11.04 -24.61 16.44
N LEU A 209 10.35 -25.09 15.41
CA LEU A 209 10.08 -26.52 15.21
C LEU A 209 11.24 -27.29 14.58
N ARG A 210 12.36 -26.62 14.25
CA ARG A 210 13.55 -27.24 13.63
C ARG A 210 13.20 -28.08 12.40
N THR A 211 12.42 -27.49 11.49
CA THR A 211 11.96 -28.17 10.26
C THR A 211 13.17 -28.66 9.44
N PRO A 212 13.19 -29.92 8.92
CA PRO A 212 14.40 -30.55 8.38
C PRO A 212 15.17 -29.73 7.32
N ASN A 213 14.43 -29.06 6.42
CA ASN A 213 15.00 -28.31 5.29
C ASN A 213 15.19 -26.81 5.59
N TRP A 214 14.89 -26.35 6.80
CA TRP A 214 14.97 -24.92 7.16
C TRP A 214 16.32 -24.58 7.80
N ARG A 215 17.19 -23.91 7.04
CA ARG A 215 18.52 -23.45 7.49
C ARG A 215 18.85 -22.06 6.96
N PRO A 216 18.27 -20.98 7.53
CA PRO A 216 18.50 -19.62 7.06
C PRO A 216 19.97 -19.23 7.24
N ARG A 217 20.64 -18.86 6.14
CA ARG A 217 22.06 -18.48 6.12
C ARG A 217 22.31 -16.97 6.30
N PHE A 218 21.25 -16.17 6.42
CA PHE A 218 21.37 -14.73 6.55
C PHE A 218 21.83 -14.34 7.96
N LYS A 219 22.92 -13.56 8.04
CA LYS A 219 23.62 -13.24 9.31
C LYS A 219 22.75 -12.56 10.37
N TYR A 220 21.83 -11.68 9.96
CA TYR A 220 21.01 -10.89 10.88
C TYR A 220 19.62 -11.48 11.11
N TYR A 221 19.38 -12.72 10.70
CA TYR A 221 18.13 -13.41 10.94
C TYR A 221 18.08 -13.97 12.37
N HIS A 222 16.98 -13.70 13.08
CA HIS A 222 16.67 -14.34 14.36
C HIS A 222 15.15 -14.52 14.48
N TRP A 223 14.71 -15.62 15.11
CA TRP A 223 13.28 -15.96 15.21
C TRP A 223 12.48 -14.91 16.01
N THR A 224 13.10 -14.24 16.98
CA THR A 224 12.45 -13.17 17.77
C THR A 224 12.11 -11.95 16.90
N LEU A 225 12.93 -11.63 15.89
CA LEU A 225 12.63 -10.54 14.96
C LEU A 225 11.39 -10.87 14.11
N SER A 226 11.29 -12.12 13.63
CA SER A 226 10.09 -12.59 12.93
C SER A 226 8.87 -12.60 13.84
N PHE A 227 9.00 -13.04 15.10
CA PHE A 227 7.90 -13.01 16.06
C PHE A 227 7.43 -11.58 16.39
N LEU A 228 8.38 -10.65 16.55
CA LEU A 228 8.07 -9.23 16.72
C LEU A 228 7.33 -8.69 15.50
N GLY A 229 7.82 -8.94 14.29
CA GLY A 229 7.16 -8.53 13.05
C GLY A 229 5.74 -9.08 12.92
N MET A 230 5.54 -10.35 13.27
CA MET A 230 4.22 -10.99 13.32
C MET A 230 3.29 -10.26 14.31
N SER A 231 3.76 -9.99 15.53
CA SER A 231 2.96 -9.30 16.56
C SER A 231 2.58 -7.88 16.15
N LEU A 232 3.48 -7.13 15.50
CA LEU A 232 3.22 -5.79 14.99
C LEU A 232 2.21 -5.81 13.83
N CYS A 233 2.32 -6.77 12.91
CA CYS A 233 1.34 -6.93 11.83
C CYS A 233 -0.05 -7.20 12.40
N LEU A 234 -0.14 -8.11 13.38
CA LEU A 234 -1.41 -8.44 14.03
C LEU A 234 -2.00 -7.22 14.75
N ALA A 235 -1.20 -6.49 15.52
CA ALA A 235 -1.65 -5.28 16.21
C ALA A 235 -2.21 -4.24 15.22
N LEU A 236 -1.50 -3.97 14.11
CA LEU A 236 -1.95 -3.02 13.09
C LEU A 236 -3.25 -3.46 12.40
N MET A 237 -3.43 -4.76 12.15
CA MET A 237 -4.69 -5.27 11.58
C MET A 237 -5.88 -4.99 12.51
N PHE A 238 -5.75 -5.30 13.80
CA PHE A 238 -6.83 -5.06 14.78
C PHE A 238 -7.11 -3.57 15.02
N ILE A 239 -6.07 -2.74 15.01
CA ILE A 239 -6.18 -1.29 15.17
C ILE A 239 -6.93 -0.65 14.00
N CYS A 240 -6.65 -1.09 12.76
CA CYS A 240 -7.31 -0.55 11.57
C CYS A 240 -8.77 -1.02 11.46
N SER A 241 -9.02 -2.33 11.57
CA SER A 241 -10.39 -2.89 11.60
C SER A 241 -10.39 -4.30 12.15
N TRP A 242 -10.85 -4.45 13.39
CA TRP A 242 -10.93 -5.74 14.06
C TRP A 242 -11.88 -6.73 13.36
N TYR A 243 -13.00 -6.26 12.81
CA TYR A 243 -14.00 -7.12 12.18
C TYR A 243 -13.51 -7.67 10.83
N TYR A 244 -12.88 -6.83 10.00
CA TYR A 244 -12.26 -7.31 8.75
C TYR A 244 -11.08 -8.24 9.04
N ALA A 245 -10.28 -7.95 10.08
CA ALA A 245 -9.17 -8.80 10.48
C ALA A 245 -9.63 -10.21 10.86
N LEU A 246 -10.71 -10.35 11.66
CA LEU A 246 -11.25 -11.66 12.04
C LEU A 246 -11.75 -12.46 10.83
N VAL A 247 -12.50 -11.82 9.93
CA VAL A 247 -13.00 -12.47 8.71
C VAL A 247 -11.85 -12.91 7.80
N ALA A 248 -10.85 -12.04 7.59
CA ALA A 248 -9.69 -12.35 6.76
C ALA A 248 -8.86 -13.52 7.33
N MET A 249 -8.60 -13.52 8.65
CA MET A 249 -7.90 -14.63 9.31
C MET A 249 -8.68 -15.94 9.24
N LEU A 250 -10.01 -15.89 9.38
CA LEU A 250 -10.87 -17.07 9.24
C LEU A 250 -10.76 -17.65 7.82
N ILE A 251 -10.91 -16.81 6.78
CA ILE A 251 -10.80 -17.24 5.38
C ILE A 251 -9.41 -17.84 5.13
N ALA A 252 -8.34 -17.19 5.57
CA ALA A 252 -6.99 -17.70 5.40
C ALA A 252 -6.76 -19.04 6.14
N GLY A 253 -7.30 -19.19 7.35
CA GLY A 253 -7.27 -20.44 8.09
C GLY A 253 -8.03 -21.57 7.39
N CYS A 254 -9.19 -21.28 6.82
CA CYS A 254 -9.96 -22.22 6.00
C CYS A 254 -9.17 -22.65 4.74
N ILE A 255 -8.53 -21.71 4.05
CA ILE A 255 -7.69 -22.02 2.88
C ILE A 255 -6.50 -22.90 3.29
N TYR A 256 -5.82 -22.56 4.39
CA TYR A 256 -4.70 -23.36 4.90
C TYR A 256 -5.14 -24.80 5.21
N LYS A 257 -6.26 -24.97 5.93
CA LYS A 257 -6.81 -26.29 6.27
C LYS A 257 -7.29 -27.06 5.04
N TYR A 258 -7.86 -26.38 4.05
CA TYR A 258 -8.25 -27.00 2.79
C TYR A 258 -7.04 -27.55 2.02
N ILE A 259 -5.94 -26.80 1.99
CA ILE A 259 -4.69 -27.25 1.36
C ILE A 259 -4.07 -28.41 2.14
N GLU A 260 -4.08 -28.37 3.48
CA GLU A 260 -3.54 -29.44 4.33
C GLU A 260 -4.35 -30.76 4.24
N TYR A 261 -5.67 -30.67 4.07
CA TYR A 261 -6.54 -31.83 3.92
C TYR A 261 -6.33 -32.57 2.60
N ARG A 262 -5.78 -31.90 1.60
CA ARG A 262 -5.50 -32.44 0.27
C ARG A 262 -4.11 -33.05 0.19
#